data_AF-A0A943SC66-F1
#
_entry.id   AF-A0A943SC66-F1
#
_cell.length_a   1.000
_cell.length_b   1.000
_cell.length_c   1.000
_cell.angle_alpha   90.00
_cell.angle_beta   90.00
_cell.angle_gamma   90.00
#
_symmetry.space_group_name_H-M   'P 1'
#
loop_
_entity.id
_entity.type
_entity.pdbx_description
1 polymer ?
#
loop_
_entity_poly.entity_id
_entity_poly.type
_entity_poly.pdbx_seq_one_letter_code
_entity_poly.pdbx_strand_id
1 'polypeptide(L)'
;QQAPYQQAGTYQEPYYGQQTQMGVQQPQKQKKPGKAAGIVGLIFGILGLLTSACGIMVVPLIFCLVGIILAIVCLTKNSSKGLGISGMIVSALGLISGLIFMFLMVGILSSAGKSFGEMDWEEIINTLEDNSIDDDFDYVPGDYDPVYTEDGFGAAEEVLPSSNANLTDVNQIMINGTVYTLPVSFESTGFSVNEKSKDDMDSLATDGWDSGEYHFVLLDSADGYSVWGFIENTSDSTVYSESDLKLTGLNVDNYSSACTATSVKIANGVTFGTSKSEVVSLLGDPDSTTDDGVYYDSADGKTELYLEYDGDDKVQCIEITVYED
;
A
#
# COMPACT_ATOMS: atom_id res chain seq x y z
N GLN A 1 63.33 93.32 13.39
CA GLN A 1 63.15 92.36 14.52
C GLN A 1 61.69 91.96 14.56
N GLN A 2 61.43 90.73 15.00
CA GLN A 2 60.14 90.06 15.21
C GLN A 2 59.56 89.24 14.03
N ALA A 3 59.27 87.99 14.40
CA ALA A 3 58.68 86.84 13.72
C ALA A 3 57.13 87.02 13.60
N PRO A 4 56.25 86.04 13.22
CA PRO A 4 56.40 84.58 13.37
C PRO A 4 55.72 83.67 12.29
N TYR A 5 55.84 82.36 12.54
CA TYR A 5 55.07 81.20 12.05
C TYR A 5 55.54 80.46 10.79
N GLN A 6 56.07 79.25 11.04
CA GLN A 6 56.18 78.15 10.08
C GLN A 6 55.04 77.17 10.33
N GLN A 7 54.26 76.87 9.30
CA GLN A 7 53.42 75.66 9.23
C GLN A 7 53.47 75.17 7.77
N ALA A 8 54.04 73.98 7.57
CA ALA A 8 54.17 73.37 6.26
C ALA A 8 52.81 72.81 5.80
N GLY A 9 52.37 73.26 4.63
CA GLY A 9 51.14 72.83 3.97
C GLY A 9 51.34 71.53 3.19
N THR A 10 50.38 70.62 3.35
CA THR A 10 50.14 69.47 2.47
C THR A 10 49.22 69.89 1.33
N TYR A 11 49.67 69.71 0.08
CA TYR A 11 48.87 70.02 -1.10
C TYR A 11 47.94 68.86 -1.50
N GLN A 12 46.77 69.29 -2.00
CA GLN A 12 45.53 68.59 -2.32
C GLN A 12 45.55 67.83 -3.65
N GLU A 13 44.63 66.86 -3.78
CA GLU A 13 44.01 66.41 -5.03
C GLU A 13 42.48 66.30 -4.77
N PRO A 14 41.59 66.64 -5.73
CA PRO A 14 40.26 67.20 -5.42
C PRO A 14 39.05 66.27 -5.62
N TYR A 15 38.22 66.26 -4.58
CA TYR A 15 36.75 66.38 -4.49
C TYR A 15 35.83 66.10 -5.72
N TYR A 16 34.97 65.08 -5.56
CA TYR A 16 33.53 65.07 -5.88
C TYR A 16 32.90 64.08 -4.87
N GLY A 17 31.81 64.29 -4.14
CA GLY A 17 30.77 65.31 -4.09
C GLY A 17 29.63 64.66 -3.28
N GLN A 18 29.22 65.31 -2.18
CA GLN A 18 28.15 64.90 -1.26
C GLN A 18 26.82 64.53 -1.94
N GLN A 19 26.13 63.50 -1.42
CA GLN A 19 24.74 63.68 -0.95
C GLN A 19 24.21 62.51 -0.10
N THR A 20 23.68 62.89 1.05
CA THR A 20 22.80 62.19 1.99
C THR A 20 21.52 61.64 1.34
N GLN A 21 21.12 60.39 1.63
CA GLN A 21 19.70 60.04 1.85
C GLN A 21 19.47 58.61 2.37
N MET A 22 18.69 58.55 3.46
CA MET A 22 17.58 57.65 3.78
C MET A 22 17.65 56.14 3.50
N GLY A 23 17.21 55.39 4.52
CA GLY A 23 17.12 53.94 4.56
C GLY A 23 16.48 53.31 3.33
N VAL A 24 17.18 52.30 2.81
CA VAL A 24 16.66 51.39 1.79
C VAL A 24 15.62 50.49 2.45
N GLN A 25 14.35 50.83 2.25
CA GLN A 25 13.27 49.86 2.34
C GLN A 25 13.58 48.74 1.34
N GLN A 26 13.69 47.51 1.84
CA GLN A 26 13.68 46.32 0.99
C GLN A 26 12.43 46.38 0.09
N PRO A 27 12.53 46.05 -1.21
CA PRO A 27 11.35 45.80 -2.00
C PRO A 27 10.63 44.59 -1.38
N GLN A 28 9.54 44.84 -0.65
CA GLN A 28 8.57 43.79 -0.37
C GLN A 28 8.16 43.21 -1.72
N LYS A 29 8.63 41.99 -2.01
CA LYS A 29 8.08 41.16 -3.08
C LYS A 29 6.57 41.12 -2.85
N GLN A 30 5.83 41.87 -3.66
CA GLN A 30 4.39 41.74 -3.78
C GLN A 30 4.10 40.25 -4.01
N LYS A 31 3.49 39.60 -3.02
CA LYS A 31 2.90 38.26 -3.16
C LYS A 31 1.93 38.34 -4.33
N LYS A 32 2.33 37.81 -5.49
CA LYS A 32 1.42 37.62 -6.63
C LYS A 32 0.28 36.72 -6.12
N PRO A 33 -0.98 37.19 -6.07
CA PRO A 33 -2.07 36.33 -5.64
C PRO A 33 -2.36 35.28 -6.72
N GLY A 34 -2.63 34.06 -6.27
CA GLY A 34 -3.68 33.21 -6.82
C GLY A 34 -3.35 32.22 -7.96
N LYS A 35 -2.11 31.75 -8.10
CA LYS A 35 -1.85 30.54 -8.91
C LYS A 35 -2.25 29.24 -8.21
N ALA A 36 -2.08 29.17 -6.89
CA ALA A 36 -2.30 27.95 -6.12
C ALA A 36 -3.76 27.44 -6.19
N ALA A 37 -4.75 28.34 -6.12
CA ALA A 37 -6.16 27.94 -6.14
C ALA A 37 -6.58 27.27 -7.45
N GLY A 38 -6.03 27.71 -8.59
CA GLY A 38 -6.31 27.08 -9.89
C GLY A 38 -5.65 25.70 -10.05
N ILE A 39 -4.44 25.53 -9.50
CA ILE A 39 -3.75 24.22 -9.49
C ILE A 39 -4.51 23.23 -8.61
N VAL A 40 -4.92 23.65 -7.41
CA VAL A 40 -5.69 22.80 -6.50
C VAL A 40 -7.05 22.45 -7.10
N GLY A 41 -7.76 23.41 -7.71
CA GLY A 41 -9.03 23.13 -8.40
C GLY A 41 -8.88 22.10 -9.53
N LEU A 42 -7.76 22.12 -10.27
CA LEU A 42 -7.46 21.14 -11.31
C LEU A 42 -7.22 19.73 -10.73
N ILE A 43 -6.43 19.65 -9.66
CA ILE A 43 -6.14 18.36 -8.98
C ILE A 43 -7.44 17.73 -8.48
N PHE A 44 -8.32 18.52 -7.83
CA PHE A 44 -9.60 18.02 -7.35
C PHE A 44 -10.55 17.59 -8.49
N GLY A 45 -10.52 18.27 -9.64
CA GLY A 45 -11.27 17.86 -10.83
C GLY A 45 -10.76 16.54 -11.43
N ILE A 46 -9.44 16.34 -11.47
CA ILE A 46 -8.82 15.08 -11.94
C ILE A 46 -9.11 13.94 -10.96
N LEU A 47 -8.96 14.18 -9.66
CA LEU A 47 -9.28 13.19 -8.62
C LEU A 47 -10.77 12.82 -8.64
N GLY A 48 -11.67 13.77 -8.86
CA GLY A 48 -13.09 13.48 -9.08
C GLY A 48 -13.36 12.59 -10.29
N LEU A 49 -12.61 12.77 -11.38
CA LEU A 49 -12.72 11.97 -12.59
C LEU A 49 -12.16 10.55 -12.37
N LEU A 50 -11.00 10.42 -11.72
CA LEU A 50 -10.39 9.12 -11.42
C LEU A 50 -11.21 8.32 -10.40
N THR A 51 -11.70 8.97 -9.33
CA THR A 51 -12.53 8.31 -8.31
C THR A 51 -13.91 7.90 -8.83
N SER A 52 -14.41 8.55 -9.89
CA SER A 52 -15.67 8.14 -10.54
C SER A 52 -15.60 6.77 -11.22
N ALA A 53 -14.40 6.29 -11.55
CA ALA A 53 -14.18 4.96 -12.11
C ALA A 53 -14.11 3.85 -11.04
N CYS A 54 -13.95 4.18 -9.75
CA CYS A 54 -13.74 3.23 -8.66
C CYS A 54 -15.03 2.78 -7.94
N GLY A 55 -16.21 3.03 -8.51
CA GLY A 55 -17.48 2.46 -8.01
C GLY A 55 -18.07 3.09 -6.74
N ILE A 56 -17.40 4.05 -6.10
CA ILE A 56 -17.93 4.74 -4.90
C ILE A 56 -18.82 5.91 -5.35
N MET A 57 -20.15 5.75 -5.33
CA MET A 57 -21.09 6.67 -5.98
C MET A 57 -21.09 8.12 -5.44
N VAL A 58 -20.78 8.34 -4.15
CA VAL A 58 -21.01 9.64 -3.48
C VAL A 58 -19.75 10.52 -3.45
N VAL A 59 -18.58 9.89 -3.36
CA VAL A 59 -17.29 10.58 -3.21
C VAL A 59 -16.94 11.48 -4.42
N PRO A 60 -17.08 11.04 -5.68
CA PRO A 60 -16.75 11.84 -6.86
C PRO A 60 -17.55 13.14 -6.96
N LEU A 61 -18.81 13.13 -6.51
CA LEU A 61 -19.68 14.31 -6.54
C LEU A 61 -19.16 15.43 -5.63
N ILE A 62 -18.63 15.07 -4.46
CA ILE A 62 -18.08 16.03 -3.49
C ILE A 62 -16.78 16.64 -4.04
N PHE A 63 -15.89 15.82 -4.59
CA PHE A 63 -14.62 16.28 -5.17
C PHE A 63 -14.84 17.19 -6.39
N CYS A 64 -15.77 16.84 -7.28
CA CYS A 64 -16.14 17.68 -8.43
C CYS A 64 -16.75 19.02 -8.00
N LEU A 65 -17.61 19.04 -6.98
CA LEU A 65 -18.21 20.28 -6.46
C LEU A 65 -17.15 21.22 -5.87
N VAL A 66 -16.21 20.68 -5.09
CA VAL A 66 -15.09 21.44 -4.52
C VAL A 66 -14.17 21.97 -5.61
N GLY A 67 -13.86 21.16 -6.64
CA GLY A 67 -13.07 21.57 -7.81
C GLY A 67 -13.68 22.75 -8.57
N ILE A 68 -14.99 22.74 -8.79
CA ILE A 68 -15.74 23.83 -9.44
C ILE A 68 -15.66 25.12 -8.61
N ILE A 69 -15.86 25.03 -7.29
CA ILE A 69 -15.81 26.20 -6.39
C ILE A 69 -14.40 26.84 -6.42
N LEU A 70 -13.34 26.03 -6.34
CA LEU A 70 -11.96 26.52 -6.37
C LEU A 70 -11.57 27.12 -7.73
N ALA A 71 -12.07 26.56 -8.84
CA ALA A 71 -11.90 27.12 -10.17
C ALA A 71 -12.56 28.51 -10.31
N ILE A 72 -13.77 28.69 -9.78
CA ILE A 72 -14.49 29.98 -9.75
C ILE A 72 -13.73 31.01 -8.90
N VAL A 73 -13.20 30.61 -7.74
CA VAL A 73 -12.37 31.48 -6.88
C VAL A 73 -11.07 31.92 -7.59
N CYS A 74 -10.47 31.04 -8.40
CA CYS A 74 -9.30 31.38 -9.20
C CYS A 74 -9.61 32.42 -10.30
N LEU A 75 -10.80 32.37 -10.90
CA LEU A 75 -11.24 33.31 -11.94
C LEU A 75 -11.60 34.70 -11.39
N THR A 76 -12.19 34.75 -10.19
CA THR A 76 -12.61 36.02 -9.56
C THR A 76 -11.44 36.82 -8.99
N LYS A 77 -10.32 36.18 -8.64
CA LYS A 77 -9.13 36.85 -8.05
C LYS A 77 -8.08 37.33 -9.06
N ASN A 78 -8.47 37.59 -10.32
CA ASN A 78 -7.59 38.10 -11.41
C ASN A 78 -6.27 37.34 -11.58
N SER A 79 -6.27 36.05 -11.24
CA SER A 79 -5.14 35.16 -11.47
C SER A 79 -5.23 34.56 -12.87
N SER A 80 -4.16 33.94 -13.37
CA SER A 80 -4.01 33.52 -14.78
C SER A 80 -5.29 32.89 -15.35
N LYS A 81 -6.00 33.64 -16.19
CA LYS A 81 -7.33 33.28 -16.72
C LYS A 81 -7.36 31.88 -17.35
N GLY A 82 -6.27 31.47 -18.00
CA GLY A 82 -6.14 30.15 -18.60
C GLY A 82 -6.28 28.99 -17.62
N LEU A 83 -5.74 29.12 -16.41
CA LEU A 83 -5.74 28.04 -15.41
C LEU A 83 -7.11 27.87 -14.73
N GLY A 84 -7.82 28.97 -14.48
CA GLY A 84 -9.18 28.91 -13.94
C GLY A 84 -10.18 28.34 -14.95
N ILE A 85 -10.02 28.68 -16.24
CA ILE A 85 -10.86 28.14 -17.32
C ILE A 85 -10.59 26.65 -17.53
N SER A 86 -9.33 26.22 -17.52
CA SER A 86 -9.00 24.79 -17.67
C SER A 86 -9.50 23.95 -16.50
N GLY A 87 -9.35 24.44 -15.25
CA GLY A 87 -9.87 23.74 -14.07
C GLY A 87 -11.39 23.61 -14.07
N MET A 88 -12.10 24.64 -14.57
CA MET A 88 -13.55 24.60 -14.74
C MET A 88 -14.00 23.59 -15.79
N ILE A 89 -13.33 23.56 -16.96
CA ILE A 89 -13.66 22.63 -18.04
C ILE A 89 -13.42 21.17 -17.61
N VAL A 90 -12.28 20.89 -16.98
CA VAL A 90 -11.94 19.53 -16.50
C VAL A 90 -12.93 19.08 -15.43
N SER A 91 -13.31 19.94 -14.49
CA SER A 91 -14.29 19.60 -13.45
C SER A 91 -15.70 19.39 -14.03
N ALA A 92 -16.10 20.18 -15.05
CA ALA A 92 -17.38 20.02 -15.72
C ALA A 92 -17.44 18.70 -16.51
N LEU A 93 -16.36 18.33 -17.20
CA LEU A 93 -16.26 17.05 -17.91
C LEU A 93 -16.27 15.87 -16.94
N GLY A 94 -15.56 15.97 -15.80
CA GLY A 94 -15.61 14.97 -14.74
C GLY A 94 -17.00 14.79 -14.16
N LEU A 95 -17.74 15.88 -13.93
CA LEU A 95 -19.11 15.81 -13.44
C LEU A 95 -20.06 15.13 -14.45
N ILE A 96 -19.97 15.50 -15.74
CA ILE A 96 -20.80 14.90 -16.80
C ILE A 96 -20.47 13.41 -16.95
N SER A 97 -19.19 13.06 -16.98
CA SER A 97 -18.75 11.67 -17.10
C SER A 97 -19.21 10.84 -15.87
N GLY A 98 -19.03 11.37 -14.66
CA GLY A 98 -19.49 10.71 -13.43
C GLY A 98 -21.00 10.50 -13.40
N LEU A 99 -21.80 11.47 -13.87
CA LEU A 99 -23.25 11.30 -13.97
C LEU A 99 -23.65 10.22 -14.99
N ILE A 100 -22.97 10.15 -16.14
CA ILE A 100 -23.21 9.10 -17.14
C ILE A 100 -22.91 7.71 -16.56
N PHE A 101 -21.76 7.54 -15.89
CA PHE A 101 -21.40 6.30 -15.23
C PHE A 101 -22.40 5.92 -14.12
N MET A 102 -22.86 6.91 -13.34
CA MET A 102 -23.89 6.70 -12.31
C MET A 102 -25.18 6.13 -12.92
N PHE A 103 -25.68 6.72 -14.01
CA PHE A 103 -26.91 6.23 -14.65
C PHE A 103 -26.74 4.86 -15.32
N LEU A 104 -25.56 4.57 -15.90
CA LEU A 104 -25.25 3.25 -16.46
C LEU A 104 -25.23 2.17 -15.36
N MET A 105 -24.60 2.45 -14.23
CA MET A 105 -24.55 1.52 -13.09
C MET A 105 -25.93 1.29 -12.47
N VAL A 106 -26.73 2.34 -12.28
CA VAL A 106 -28.13 2.18 -11.82
C VAL A 106 -28.95 1.36 -12.82
N GLY A 107 -28.73 1.53 -14.12
CA GLY A 107 -29.35 0.73 -15.16
C GLY A 107 -28.97 -0.75 -15.08
N ILE A 108 -27.68 -1.07 -14.92
CA ILE A 108 -27.15 -2.43 -14.79
C ILE A 108 -27.64 -3.10 -13.51
N LEU A 109 -27.62 -2.42 -12.36
CA LEU A 109 -28.18 -2.94 -11.11
C LEU A 109 -29.70 -3.15 -11.23
N SER A 110 -30.43 -2.25 -11.90
CA SER A 110 -31.88 -2.37 -12.10
C SER A 110 -32.28 -3.47 -13.08
N SER A 111 -31.36 -3.92 -13.95
CA SER A 111 -31.55 -5.09 -14.82
C SER A 111 -31.13 -6.38 -14.13
N ALA A 112 -30.02 -6.37 -13.39
CA ALA A 112 -29.57 -7.51 -12.58
C ALA A 112 -30.60 -7.86 -11.49
N GLY A 113 -31.15 -6.86 -10.80
CA GLY A 113 -32.19 -7.06 -9.77
C GLY A 113 -33.50 -7.67 -10.28
N LYS A 114 -33.79 -7.60 -11.59
CA LYS A 114 -34.94 -8.32 -12.19
C LYS A 114 -34.65 -9.79 -12.42
N SER A 115 -33.40 -10.17 -12.75
CA SER A 115 -33.00 -11.58 -12.89
C SER A 115 -32.87 -12.32 -11.55
N PHE A 116 -32.59 -11.62 -10.45
CA PHE A 116 -32.56 -12.22 -9.12
C PHE A 116 -33.94 -12.26 -8.43
N GLY A 117 -34.90 -11.45 -8.88
CA GLY A 117 -36.25 -11.40 -8.30
C GLY A 117 -37.23 -12.46 -8.80
N GLU A 118 -36.87 -13.19 -9.86
CA GLU A 118 -37.70 -14.26 -10.47
C GLU A 118 -37.18 -15.68 -10.16
N MET A 119 -36.14 -15.81 -9.31
CA MET A 119 -35.66 -17.11 -8.87
C MET A 119 -36.62 -17.68 -7.82
N ASP A 120 -37.38 -18.70 -8.20
CA ASP A 120 -38.30 -19.41 -7.31
C ASP A 120 -37.49 -20.31 -6.36
N TRP A 121 -37.21 -19.78 -5.19
CA TRP A 121 -36.42 -20.45 -4.15
C TRP A 121 -37.08 -21.74 -3.64
N GLU A 122 -38.40 -21.91 -3.82
CA GLU A 122 -39.11 -23.12 -3.41
C GLU A 122 -38.81 -24.30 -4.36
N GLU A 123 -38.63 -24.04 -5.67
CA GLU A 123 -38.27 -25.06 -6.66
C GLU A 123 -36.84 -25.59 -6.44
N ILE A 124 -35.91 -24.70 -6.09
CA ILE A 124 -34.51 -25.05 -5.81
C ILE A 124 -34.41 -25.91 -4.53
N ILE A 125 -35.12 -25.54 -3.45
CA ILE A 125 -35.11 -26.28 -2.19
C ILE A 125 -35.70 -27.68 -2.37
N ASN A 126 -36.83 -27.81 -3.07
CA ASN A 126 -37.44 -29.13 -3.33
C ASN A 126 -36.55 -30.03 -4.19
N THR A 127 -35.78 -29.47 -5.13
CA THR A 127 -34.84 -30.24 -5.96
C THR A 127 -33.63 -30.73 -5.17
N LEU A 128 -33.20 -29.99 -4.14
CA LEU A 128 -32.14 -30.41 -3.23
C LEU A 128 -32.64 -31.46 -2.23
N GLU A 129 -33.89 -31.35 -1.78
CA GLU A 129 -34.50 -32.29 -0.84
C GLU A 129 -34.77 -33.67 -1.49
N ASP A 130 -35.23 -33.70 -2.75
CA ASP A 130 -35.50 -34.95 -3.52
C ASP A 130 -34.23 -35.69 -4.00
N ASN A 131 -33.05 -35.05 -3.93
CA ASN A 131 -31.75 -35.69 -4.23
C ASN A 131 -31.00 -36.17 -2.98
N SER A 132 -31.64 -36.14 -1.82
CA SER A 132 -31.09 -36.72 -0.59
C SER A 132 -31.13 -38.25 -0.70
N ILE A 133 -29.94 -38.85 -0.71
CA ILE A 133 -29.70 -40.30 -0.72
C ILE A 133 -30.38 -40.93 0.51
N ASP A 134 -31.16 -42.00 0.30
CA ASP A 134 -31.79 -42.79 1.37
C ASP A 134 -30.76 -43.22 2.44
N ASP A 135 -31.01 -42.77 3.68
CA ASP A 135 -30.25 -43.04 4.91
C ASP A 135 -30.34 -44.51 5.35
N ASP A 136 -29.52 -45.39 4.77
CA ASP A 136 -29.35 -46.77 5.27
C ASP A 136 -27.85 -47.15 5.39
N PHE A 137 -27.06 -46.27 6.02
CA PHE A 137 -25.68 -46.59 6.42
C PHE A 137 -25.56 -46.69 7.94
N ASP A 138 -25.28 -47.91 8.40
CA ASP A 138 -25.14 -48.29 9.80
C ASP A 138 -24.14 -47.39 10.56
N TYR A 139 -24.67 -46.80 11.62
CA TYR A 139 -24.00 -45.98 12.63
C TYR A 139 -22.96 -46.78 13.44
N VAL A 140 -21.71 -46.29 13.46
CA VAL A 140 -20.71 -46.60 14.50
C VAL A 140 -20.26 -45.27 15.13
N PRO A 141 -20.53 -45.03 16.43
CA PRO A 141 -20.34 -43.73 17.05
C PRO A 141 -18.89 -43.41 17.41
N GLY A 142 -18.52 -42.17 17.16
CA GLY A 142 -17.35 -41.48 17.72
C GLY A 142 -17.56 -39.98 17.56
N ASP A 143 -18.32 -39.42 18.51
CA ASP A 143 -18.73 -38.02 18.68
C ASP A 143 -17.74 -36.95 18.16
N TYR A 144 -18.18 -36.10 17.24
CA TYR A 144 -17.79 -34.68 17.16
C TYR A 144 -18.87 -33.87 16.43
N ASP A 145 -19.50 -32.96 17.17
CA ASP A 145 -20.46 -31.95 16.72
C ASP A 145 -19.75 -30.59 16.73
N PRO A 146 -19.50 -29.92 15.58
CA PRO A 146 -18.94 -28.58 15.60
C PRO A 146 -20.04 -27.56 15.90
N VAL A 147 -20.00 -27.02 17.11
CA VAL A 147 -20.79 -25.85 17.54
C VAL A 147 -20.29 -24.60 16.81
N TYR A 148 -21.17 -23.94 16.06
CA TYR A 148 -20.94 -22.61 15.51
C TYR A 148 -21.36 -21.53 16.53
N THR A 149 -20.47 -20.62 16.90
CA THR A 149 -20.81 -19.39 17.65
C THR A 149 -20.64 -18.15 16.76
N GLU A 150 -21.52 -17.17 16.99
CA GLU A 150 -21.74 -15.93 16.21
C GLU A 150 -20.59 -14.89 16.23
N ASP A 151 -19.43 -15.24 16.80
CA ASP A 151 -18.27 -14.36 16.90
C ASP A 151 -17.23 -14.81 15.87
N GLY A 152 -16.76 -13.88 15.04
CA GLY A 152 -16.04 -14.10 13.78
C GLY A 152 -14.95 -15.19 13.80
N PHE A 153 -14.86 -15.92 12.68
CA PHE A 153 -13.83 -16.90 12.35
C PHE A 153 -13.32 -17.70 13.56
N GLY A 154 -14.21 -18.54 14.08
CA GLY A 154 -13.82 -19.61 14.98
C GLY A 154 -12.74 -20.45 14.30
N ALA A 155 -11.53 -20.40 14.86
CA ALA A 155 -10.49 -21.36 14.60
C ALA A 155 -11.14 -22.74 14.59
N ALA A 156 -11.15 -23.39 13.44
CA ALA A 156 -11.12 -24.84 13.49
C ALA A 156 -9.91 -25.14 14.38
N GLU A 157 -10.15 -25.75 15.53
CA GLU A 157 -9.13 -26.49 16.26
C GLU A 157 -8.76 -27.66 15.35
N GLU A 158 -8.12 -27.34 14.21
CA GLU A 158 -7.35 -28.29 13.47
C GLU A 158 -6.31 -28.73 14.49
N VAL A 159 -6.35 -30.02 14.82
CA VAL A 159 -5.24 -30.68 15.48
C VAL A 159 -4.08 -30.54 14.51
N LEU A 160 -3.42 -29.37 14.55
CA LEU A 160 -2.20 -29.10 13.83
C LEU A 160 -1.28 -30.22 14.25
N PRO A 161 -0.66 -30.95 13.31
CA PRO A 161 0.36 -31.90 13.69
C PRO A 161 1.32 -31.11 14.60
N SER A 162 1.54 -31.65 15.81
CA SER A 162 2.66 -31.31 16.67
C SER A 162 3.95 -31.71 15.96
N SER A 163 4.16 -31.13 14.77
CA SER A 163 5.47 -30.98 14.21
C SER A 163 6.13 -29.98 15.14
N ASN A 164 6.90 -30.54 16.07
CA ASN A 164 8.13 -29.93 16.54
C ASN A 164 9.12 -29.77 15.36
N ALA A 165 8.64 -29.33 14.19
CA ALA A 165 9.49 -28.78 13.18
C ALA A 165 10.05 -27.52 13.82
N ASN A 166 11.17 -27.69 14.53
CA ASN A 166 12.12 -26.61 14.70
C ASN A 166 12.27 -26.02 13.31
N LEU A 167 11.74 -24.83 13.09
CA LEU A 167 12.31 -23.97 12.07
C LEU A 167 13.75 -23.82 12.55
N THR A 168 14.65 -24.56 11.91
CA THR A 168 16.04 -24.71 12.39
C THR A 168 16.80 -23.42 12.25
N ASP A 169 16.25 -22.50 11.45
CA ASP A 169 16.83 -21.26 11.00
C ASP A 169 15.73 -20.17 10.98
N VAL A 170 16.10 -18.95 11.36
CA VAL A 170 15.19 -17.80 11.52
C VAL A 170 14.64 -17.27 10.20
N ASN A 171 15.16 -17.74 9.07
CA ASN A 171 14.86 -17.32 7.70
C ASN A 171 13.78 -18.16 6.99
N GLN A 172 12.93 -18.86 7.76
CA GLN A 172 11.93 -19.79 7.22
C GLN A 172 10.49 -19.35 7.52
N ILE A 173 9.62 -19.49 6.52
CA ILE A 173 8.17 -19.30 6.64
C ILE A 173 7.44 -20.46 5.96
N MET A 174 6.40 -20.96 6.61
CA MET A 174 5.48 -21.95 6.05
C MET A 174 4.18 -21.25 5.65
N ILE A 175 3.75 -21.45 4.41
CA ILE A 175 2.50 -20.92 3.86
C ILE A 175 1.74 -22.08 3.23
N ASN A 176 0.49 -22.29 3.64
CA ASN A 176 -0.37 -23.39 3.14
C ASN A 176 0.31 -24.77 3.12
N GLY A 177 1.19 -25.03 4.10
CA GLY A 177 1.94 -26.28 4.23
C GLY A 177 3.26 -26.36 3.46
N THR A 178 3.55 -25.40 2.58
CA THR A 178 4.83 -25.29 1.86
C THR A 178 5.81 -24.43 2.66
N VAL A 179 7.04 -24.93 2.84
CA VAL A 179 8.10 -24.21 3.56
C VAL A 179 9.00 -23.49 2.56
N TYR A 180 9.17 -22.18 2.76
CA TYR A 180 10.12 -21.35 2.05
C TYR A 180 11.28 -21.00 2.98
N THR A 181 12.52 -21.18 2.52
CA THR A 181 13.74 -20.77 3.22
C THR A 181 14.38 -19.65 2.43
N LEU A 182 14.54 -18.46 3.03
CA LEU A 182 14.99 -17.26 2.34
C LEU A 182 16.47 -16.93 2.65
N PRO A 183 17.18 -16.26 1.74
CA PRO A 183 16.76 -15.96 0.39
C PRO A 183 16.82 -17.22 -0.49
N VAL A 184 15.98 -17.27 -1.51
CA VAL A 184 15.91 -18.40 -2.44
C VAL A 184 15.82 -17.90 -3.87
N SER A 185 16.39 -18.64 -4.83
CA SER A 185 16.25 -18.29 -6.24
C SER A 185 14.76 -18.22 -6.61
N PHE A 186 14.33 -17.09 -7.17
CA PHE A 186 12.92 -16.80 -7.43
C PHE A 186 12.28 -17.88 -8.31
N GLU A 187 12.96 -18.32 -9.36
CA GLU A 187 12.49 -19.38 -10.27
C GLU A 187 12.22 -20.72 -9.56
N SER A 188 12.89 -21.00 -8.44
CA SER A 188 12.74 -22.26 -7.71
C SER A 188 11.57 -22.27 -6.72
N THR A 189 10.95 -21.11 -6.48
CA THR A 189 9.86 -20.97 -5.49
C THR A 189 8.52 -21.51 -6.00
N GLY A 190 8.34 -21.58 -7.32
CA GLY A 190 7.03 -21.84 -7.94
C GLY A 190 6.06 -20.65 -7.87
N PHE A 191 6.52 -19.48 -7.43
CA PHE A 191 5.78 -18.23 -7.58
C PHE A 191 5.96 -17.63 -8.96
N SER A 192 4.93 -16.90 -9.40
CA SER A 192 4.99 -15.97 -10.52
C SER A 192 4.53 -14.59 -10.06
N VAL A 193 5.04 -13.53 -10.68
CA VAL A 193 4.56 -12.17 -10.37
C VAL A 193 3.12 -12.00 -10.88
N ASN A 194 2.23 -11.59 -9.97
CA ASN A 194 0.82 -11.34 -10.28
C ASN A 194 0.70 -10.17 -11.27
N GLU A 195 -0.31 -10.22 -12.13
CA GLU A 195 -0.59 -9.19 -13.14
C GLU A 195 -0.67 -7.77 -12.55
N LYS A 196 -1.12 -7.61 -11.31
CA LYS A 196 -1.22 -6.30 -10.62
C LYS A 196 0.14 -5.66 -10.32
N SER A 197 1.19 -6.45 -10.23
CA SER A 197 2.57 -6.00 -9.97
C SER A 197 3.47 -6.19 -11.19
N LYS A 198 2.89 -6.40 -12.36
CA LYS A 198 3.66 -6.64 -13.58
C LYS A 198 4.46 -5.40 -14.01
N ASP A 199 3.90 -4.22 -13.81
CA ASP A 199 4.55 -2.94 -14.11
C ASP A 199 5.85 -2.76 -13.30
N ASP A 200 5.92 -3.31 -12.09
CA ASP A 200 7.14 -3.28 -11.27
C ASP A 200 8.28 -4.11 -11.91
N MET A 201 7.93 -5.12 -12.73
CA MET A 201 8.89 -5.99 -13.42
C MET A 201 9.26 -5.55 -14.83
N ASP A 202 8.53 -4.59 -15.42
CA ASP A 202 8.58 -4.30 -16.86
C ASP A 202 9.97 -3.85 -17.35
N SER A 203 10.76 -3.20 -16.49
CA SER A 203 12.09 -2.71 -16.83
C SER A 203 13.17 -3.81 -16.79
N LEU A 204 12.92 -4.96 -16.17
CA LEU A 204 13.95 -5.96 -15.91
C LEU A 204 14.63 -6.43 -17.21
N ALA A 205 13.84 -6.77 -18.23
CA ALA A 205 14.39 -7.27 -19.49
C ALA A 205 15.00 -6.17 -20.38
N THR A 206 14.63 -4.90 -20.19
CA THR A 206 15.07 -3.79 -21.06
C THR A 206 16.19 -2.96 -20.45
N ASP A 207 16.01 -2.55 -19.20
CA ASP A 207 16.92 -1.65 -18.49
C ASP A 207 17.84 -2.44 -17.56
N GLY A 208 17.38 -3.61 -17.11
CA GLY A 208 18.06 -4.41 -16.09
C GLY A 208 17.85 -3.84 -14.70
N TRP A 209 18.10 -4.66 -13.69
CA TRP A 209 18.07 -4.25 -12.29
C TRP A 209 19.48 -4.22 -11.74
N ASP A 210 19.85 -3.10 -11.12
CA ASP A 210 21.19 -2.95 -10.54
C ASP A 210 21.35 -3.82 -9.29
N SER A 211 22.59 -4.02 -8.86
CA SER A 211 22.91 -4.76 -7.63
C SER A 211 22.22 -4.13 -6.41
N GLY A 212 21.52 -4.95 -5.63
CA GLY A 212 20.73 -4.53 -4.47
C GLY A 212 19.39 -3.87 -4.80
N GLU A 213 19.01 -3.80 -6.08
CA GLU A 213 17.66 -3.36 -6.46
C GLU A 213 16.63 -4.43 -6.08
N TYR A 214 15.59 -3.99 -5.37
CA TYR A 214 14.49 -4.85 -4.94
C TYR A 214 13.14 -4.22 -5.26
N HIS A 215 12.13 -5.08 -5.41
CA HIS A 215 10.76 -4.70 -5.70
C HIS A 215 9.81 -5.48 -4.81
N PHE A 216 8.82 -4.77 -4.23
CA PHE A 216 7.75 -5.37 -3.44
C PHE A 216 6.55 -5.63 -4.33
N VAL A 217 6.25 -6.91 -4.56
CA VAL A 217 5.28 -7.34 -5.56
C VAL A 217 4.31 -8.36 -5.02
N LEU A 218 3.12 -8.42 -5.62
CA LEU A 218 2.18 -9.49 -5.38
C LEU A 218 2.61 -10.74 -6.18
N LEU A 219 2.66 -11.88 -5.51
CA LEU A 219 3.09 -13.16 -6.04
C LEU A 219 1.92 -14.13 -6.07
N ASP A 220 1.76 -14.87 -7.17
CA ASP A 220 0.83 -15.98 -7.29
C ASP A 220 1.59 -17.30 -7.19
N SER A 221 1.15 -18.17 -6.28
CA SER A 221 1.65 -19.54 -6.18
C SER A 221 1.04 -20.43 -7.26
N ALA A 222 1.76 -21.49 -7.62
CA ALA A 222 1.23 -22.55 -8.48
C ALA A 222 -0.04 -23.22 -7.91
N ASP A 223 -0.22 -23.19 -6.59
CA ASP A 223 -1.34 -23.81 -5.89
C ASP A 223 -2.56 -22.87 -5.70
N GLY A 224 -2.51 -21.66 -6.28
CA GLY A 224 -3.68 -20.78 -6.43
C GLY A 224 -3.94 -19.79 -5.30
N TYR A 225 -2.99 -19.60 -4.40
CA TYR A 225 -2.99 -18.49 -3.44
C TYR A 225 -1.99 -17.40 -3.82
N SER A 226 -2.20 -16.19 -3.30
CA SER A 226 -1.36 -15.02 -3.54
C SER A 226 -0.83 -14.45 -2.22
N VAL A 227 0.39 -13.93 -2.23
CA VAL A 227 1.08 -13.28 -1.10
C VAL A 227 1.95 -12.16 -1.60
N TRP A 228 2.32 -11.20 -0.74
CA TRP A 228 3.31 -10.20 -1.12
C TRP A 228 4.72 -10.74 -0.91
N GLY A 229 5.68 -10.29 -1.72
CA GLY A 229 7.07 -10.68 -1.58
C GLY A 229 8.05 -9.65 -2.11
N PHE A 230 9.28 -9.75 -1.60
CA PHE A 230 10.40 -8.93 -2.03
C PHE A 230 11.26 -9.73 -3.00
N ILE A 231 11.30 -9.30 -4.26
CA ILE A 231 12.20 -9.86 -5.27
C ILE A 231 13.38 -8.91 -5.43
N GLU A 232 14.60 -9.45 -5.39
CA GLU A 232 15.83 -8.66 -5.35
C GLU A 232 16.93 -9.23 -6.25
N ASN A 233 17.67 -8.32 -6.88
CA ASN A 233 18.96 -8.64 -7.48
C ASN A 233 20.06 -8.63 -6.41
N THR A 234 20.34 -9.82 -5.87
CA THR A 234 21.38 -10.03 -4.84
C THR A 234 22.78 -10.29 -5.44
N SER A 235 22.97 -10.09 -6.74
CA SER A 235 24.27 -10.26 -7.39
C SER A 235 25.09 -8.97 -7.41
N ASP A 236 26.40 -9.08 -7.63
CA ASP A 236 27.32 -7.93 -7.73
C ASP A 236 27.19 -7.15 -9.05
N SER A 237 26.20 -7.46 -9.90
CA SER A 237 26.07 -6.91 -11.25
C SER A 237 24.62 -6.67 -11.65
N THR A 238 24.40 -5.82 -12.66
CA THR A 238 23.07 -5.63 -13.25
C THR A 238 22.58 -6.93 -13.90
N VAL A 239 21.35 -7.34 -13.61
CA VAL A 239 20.70 -8.55 -14.16
C VAL A 239 19.52 -8.19 -15.05
N TYR A 240 19.15 -9.11 -15.95
CA TYR A 240 18.10 -8.87 -16.97
C TYR A 240 17.05 -9.99 -17.03
N SER A 241 17.07 -10.92 -16.08
CA SER A 241 16.19 -12.07 -16.06
C SER A 241 15.72 -12.39 -14.66
N GLU A 242 14.47 -12.82 -14.53
CA GLU A 242 13.90 -13.30 -13.27
C GLU A 242 14.65 -14.51 -12.70
N SER A 243 15.31 -15.30 -13.56
CA SER A 243 16.14 -16.44 -13.13
C SER A 243 17.37 -16.03 -12.32
N ASP A 244 17.81 -14.78 -12.47
CA ASP A 244 18.94 -14.22 -11.72
C ASP A 244 18.51 -13.55 -10.40
N LEU A 245 17.19 -13.46 -10.14
CA LEU A 245 16.64 -12.82 -8.96
C LEU A 245 16.45 -13.82 -7.81
N LYS A 246 16.47 -13.27 -6.59
CA LYS A 246 16.09 -14.01 -5.38
C LYS A 246 14.81 -13.46 -4.79
N LEU A 247 14.01 -14.33 -4.20
CA LEU A 247 13.01 -13.95 -3.22
C LEU A 247 13.71 -13.77 -1.88
N THR A 248 13.72 -12.55 -1.36
CA THR A 248 14.41 -12.17 -0.12
C THR A 248 13.45 -11.92 1.04
N GLY A 249 12.16 -11.72 0.75
CA GLY A 249 11.14 -11.61 1.80
C GLY A 249 9.75 -12.04 1.34
N LEU A 250 8.90 -12.36 2.32
CA LEU A 250 7.50 -12.72 2.13
C LEU A 250 6.65 -12.02 3.19
N ASN A 251 5.56 -11.38 2.77
CA ASN A 251 4.57 -10.75 3.62
C ASN A 251 3.21 -11.43 3.39
N VAL A 252 2.66 -11.93 4.49
CA VAL A 252 1.35 -12.61 4.52
C VAL A 252 0.47 -11.89 5.52
N ASP A 253 -0.58 -11.28 5.03
CA ASP A 253 -1.61 -10.61 5.82
C ASP A 253 -2.97 -11.32 5.70
N ASN A 254 -3.87 -11.12 6.66
CA ASN A 254 -5.23 -11.67 6.63
C ASN A 254 -6.33 -10.60 6.51
N TYR A 255 -5.95 -9.33 6.27
CA TYR A 255 -6.87 -8.20 6.17
C TYR A 255 -6.99 -7.64 4.75
N SER A 256 -6.00 -7.86 3.88
CA SER A 256 -6.06 -7.44 2.49
C SER A 256 -6.80 -8.47 1.64
N SER A 257 -7.44 -8.00 0.58
CA SER A 257 -8.02 -8.88 -0.45
C SER A 257 -6.99 -9.35 -1.48
N ALA A 258 -5.73 -8.94 -1.34
CA ALA A 258 -4.64 -9.32 -2.23
C ALA A 258 -3.97 -10.61 -1.76
N CYS A 259 -3.77 -10.75 -0.45
CA CYS A 259 -3.29 -11.99 0.16
C CYS A 259 -4.44 -13.00 0.27
N THR A 260 -4.23 -14.22 -0.23
CA THR A 260 -5.24 -15.30 -0.21
C THR A 260 -4.72 -16.59 0.41
N ALA A 261 -3.54 -16.56 1.03
CA ALA A 261 -3.04 -17.65 1.85
C ALA A 261 -4.00 -17.92 3.03
N THR A 262 -4.23 -19.20 3.35
CA THR A 262 -5.19 -19.62 4.38
C THR A 262 -4.53 -20.08 5.67
N SER A 263 -3.24 -20.41 5.62
CA SER A 263 -2.43 -20.72 6.79
C SER A 263 -1.00 -20.19 6.63
N VAL A 264 -0.45 -19.69 7.72
CA VAL A 264 0.94 -19.23 7.81
C VAL A 264 1.53 -19.69 9.14
N LYS A 265 2.81 -20.07 9.15
CA LYS A 265 3.52 -20.39 10.38
C LYS A 265 4.99 -19.99 10.26
N ILE A 266 5.51 -19.38 11.33
CA ILE A 266 6.91 -19.01 11.48
C ILE A 266 7.47 -19.53 12.82
N ALA A 267 8.67 -19.05 13.19
CA ALA A 267 9.45 -19.46 14.35
C ALA A 267 8.59 -19.77 15.59
N ASN A 268 8.90 -20.89 16.24
CA ASN A 268 8.24 -21.33 17.47
C ASN A 268 6.71 -21.45 17.38
N GLY A 269 6.14 -21.54 16.18
CA GLY A 269 4.73 -21.81 15.96
C GLY A 269 3.84 -20.57 15.88
N VAL A 270 4.41 -19.36 15.83
CA VAL A 270 3.61 -18.13 15.65
C VAL A 270 2.86 -18.19 14.32
N THR A 271 1.57 -17.85 14.37
CA THR A 271 0.61 -17.89 13.25
C THR A 271 -0.42 -16.77 13.40
N PHE A 272 -1.35 -16.65 12.47
CA PHE A 272 -2.48 -15.74 12.61
C PHE A 272 -3.31 -16.09 13.85
N GLY A 273 -3.76 -15.07 14.60
CA GLY A 273 -4.53 -15.26 15.82
C GLY A 273 -3.70 -15.54 17.08
N THR A 274 -2.38 -15.78 16.95
CA THR A 274 -1.47 -15.85 18.11
C THR A 274 -1.54 -14.52 18.86
N SER A 275 -1.75 -14.57 20.19
CA SER A 275 -1.84 -13.32 20.98
C SER A 275 -0.47 -12.69 21.18
N LYS A 276 -0.40 -11.36 21.29
CA LYS A 276 0.83 -10.63 21.57
C LYS A 276 1.59 -11.15 22.79
N SER A 277 0.89 -11.50 23.87
CA SER A 277 1.51 -12.08 25.07
C SER A 277 2.09 -13.48 24.82
N GLU A 278 1.43 -14.28 23.99
CA GLU A 278 1.92 -15.59 23.57
C GLU A 278 3.13 -15.45 22.63
N VAL A 279 3.11 -14.52 21.68
CA VAL A 279 4.28 -14.21 20.85
C VAL A 279 5.49 -13.88 21.72
N VAL A 280 5.33 -13.01 22.73
CA VAL A 280 6.43 -12.68 23.66
C VAL A 280 6.91 -13.91 24.45
N SER A 281 6.01 -14.84 24.79
CA SER A 281 6.40 -16.08 25.45
C SER A 281 7.18 -17.04 24.53
N LEU A 282 6.92 -16.98 23.22
CA LEU A 282 7.54 -17.82 22.20
C LEU A 282 8.86 -17.25 21.67
N LEU A 283 8.95 -15.94 21.49
CA LEU A 283 10.08 -15.27 20.81
C LEU A 283 10.91 -14.40 21.76
N GLY A 284 10.37 -13.99 22.92
CA GLY A 284 10.97 -12.99 23.80
C GLY A 284 10.40 -11.59 23.56
N ASP A 285 11.00 -10.58 24.20
CA ASP A 285 10.63 -9.19 23.95
C ASP A 285 11.10 -8.76 22.55
N PRO A 286 10.32 -7.94 21.82
CA PRO A 286 10.72 -7.44 20.51
C PRO A 286 11.92 -6.49 20.60
N ASP A 287 12.74 -6.48 19.54
CA ASP A 287 13.91 -5.60 19.42
C ASP A 287 13.49 -4.15 19.15
N SER A 288 12.41 -3.95 18.39
CA SER A 288 11.81 -2.63 18.19
C SER A 288 10.29 -2.68 17.96
N THR A 289 9.64 -1.54 18.09
CA THR A 289 8.18 -1.39 17.99
C THR A 289 7.81 -0.14 17.19
N THR A 290 6.79 -0.24 16.35
CA THR A 290 6.16 0.88 15.64
C THR A 290 4.73 1.09 16.13
N ASP A 291 4.02 2.07 15.55
CA ASP A 291 2.60 2.27 15.82
C ASP A 291 1.76 1.08 15.32
N ASP A 292 2.21 0.41 14.26
CA ASP A 292 1.47 -0.65 13.57
C ASP A 292 1.90 -2.05 14.03
N GLY A 293 3.18 -2.27 14.39
CA GLY A 293 3.67 -3.61 14.71
C GLY A 293 4.97 -3.65 15.51
N VAL A 294 5.64 -4.81 15.47
CA VAL A 294 6.88 -5.08 16.20
C VAL A 294 7.87 -5.84 15.34
N TYR A 295 9.15 -5.68 15.66
CA TYR A 295 10.26 -6.29 14.95
C TYR A 295 11.06 -7.22 15.87
N TYR A 296 11.50 -8.33 15.30
CA TYR A 296 12.45 -9.27 15.91
C TYR A 296 13.61 -9.48 14.95
N ASP A 297 14.82 -9.21 15.43
CA ASP A 297 16.04 -9.32 14.66
C ASP A 297 16.76 -10.62 14.99
N SER A 298 17.22 -11.27 13.94
CA SER A 298 18.19 -12.35 14.06
C SER A 298 19.51 -11.86 14.68
N ALA A 299 20.21 -12.77 15.38
CA ALA A 299 21.46 -12.43 16.06
C ALA A 299 22.60 -11.98 15.13
N ASP A 300 22.54 -12.34 13.84
CA ASP A 300 23.48 -11.88 12.81
C ASP A 300 23.03 -10.60 12.10
N GLY A 301 21.81 -10.11 12.38
CA GLY A 301 21.22 -8.92 11.81
C GLY A 301 20.79 -9.07 10.35
N LYS A 302 20.71 -10.30 9.83
CA LYS A 302 20.40 -10.54 8.41
C LYS A 302 18.95 -10.89 8.17
N THR A 303 18.27 -11.46 9.14
CA THR A 303 16.83 -11.71 9.08
C THR A 303 16.08 -10.80 10.04
N GLU A 304 15.04 -10.17 9.52
CA GLU A 304 14.07 -9.38 10.26
C GLU A 304 12.70 -10.05 10.17
N LEU A 305 12.02 -10.16 11.30
CA LEU A 305 10.63 -10.60 11.39
C LEU A 305 9.78 -9.42 11.87
N TYR A 306 8.84 -8.99 11.05
CA TYR A 306 7.82 -8.01 11.41
C TYR A 306 6.47 -8.70 11.66
N LEU A 307 5.83 -8.32 12.77
CA LEU A 307 4.49 -8.77 13.13
C LEU A 307 3.57 -7.57 13.37
N GLU A 308 2.42 -7.58 12.69
CA GLU A 308 1.33 -6.62 12.93
C GLU A 308 0.23 -7.27 13.75
N TYR A 309 -0.38 -6.48 14.66
CA TYR A 309 -1.47 -6.94 15.51
C TYR A 309 -2.77 -6.22 15.17
N ASP A 310 -3.88 -6.95 15.25
CA ASP A 310 -5.22 -6.37 15.16
C ASP A 310 -5.61 -5.61 16.45
N GLY A 311 -6.83 -5.09 16.48
CA GLY A 311 -7.37 -4.37 17.63
C GLY A 311 -7.53 -5.20 18.91
N ASP A 312 -7.43 -6.53 18.81
CA ASP A 312 -7.56 -7.50 19.90
C ASP A 312 -6.18 -8.11 20.29
N ASP A 313 -5.08 -7.46 19.89
CA ASP A 313 -3.70 -7.90 20.11
C ASP A 313 -3.40 -9.30 19.50
N LYS A 314 -4.02 -9.63 18.37
CA LYS A 314 -3.78 -10.88 17.64
C LYS A 314 -2.98 -10.64 16.36
N VAL A 315 -2.04 -11.54 16.07
CA VAL A 315 -1.24 -11.47 14.84
C VAL A 315 -2.16 -11.50 13.61
N GLN A 316 -2.06 -10.48 12.77
CA GLN A 316 -2.82 -10.31 11.52
C GLN A 316 -1.95 -10.15 10.27
N CYS A 317 -0.65 -9.85 10.46
CA CYS A 317 0.35 -9.83 9.40
C CYS A 317 1.65 -10.45 9.91
N ILE A 318 2.30 -11.22 9.04
CA ILE A 318 3.61 -11.80 9.25
C ILE A 318 4.47 -11.47 8.03
N GLU A 319 5.56 -10.74 8.25
CA GLU A 319 6.55 -10.44 7.22
C GLU A 319 7.93 -10.94 7.67
N ILE A 320 8.58 -11.72 6.81
CA ILE A 320 9.96 -12.14 6.97
C ILE A 320 10.80 -11.54 5.85
N THR A 321 11.92 -10.94 6.21
CA THR A 321 12.86 -10.32 5.26
C THR A 321 14.27 -10.77 5.58
N VAL A 322 15.03 -11.17 4.56
CA VAL A 322 16.42 -11.58 4.68
C VAL A 322 17.31 -10.71 3.81
N TYR A 323 18.19 -9.95 4.44
CA TYR A 323 19.17 -9.09 3.81
C TYR A 323 20.42 -9.89 3.41
N GLU A 324 20.84 -9.72 2.16
CA GLU A 324 22.14 -10.18 1.66
C GLU A 324 23.15 -9.01 1.71
N ASP A 325 24.43 -9.33 1.92
CA ASP A 325 25.53 -8.34 2.03
C ASP A 325 26.00 -7.81 0.66
#